data_AF-A0A8J8PTP4-F1
#
_entry.id   AF-A0A8J8PTP4-F1
#
_cell.length_a   1.000
_cell.length_b   1.000
_cell.length_c   1.000
_cell.angle_alpha   90.00
_cell.angle_beta   90.00
_cell.angle_gamma   90.00
#
_symmetry.space_group_name_H-M   'P 1'
#
loop_
_entity.id
_entity.type
_entity.pdbx_description
1 polymer ?
#
loop_
_entity_poly.entity_id
_entity_poly.type
_entity_poly.pdbx_seq_one_letter_code
_entity_poly.pdbx_strand_id
1 'polypeptide(L)'
;RKAMDNFMAVGYNEEFELEGLKVILSDAGHIPGSAIVKVVSEKGNVAFTGDINLTETKLMRPADLNALRDANVLITESTYGRFNHPTRKSVEDEFYEKVLEVVENGGTVLVPAFSLARSQEVLCVLAERDFPYPVYYDGMSREITELMLGFREYLNKPDLLKKVYDKFNYVKGWDDRHRAWKESGVIVASAGMLKGGPAVYYFKKLAENPKNGIFLVSYQAINTPGRKLLETGKFDEYSPLLKARFEIFDFSSHAGKDQLLEIVKAYNNLEKVVLVHGSYDNQQHLADLIKEKTGVEVIIPENGQEIKLF
;
A
#
# COMPACT_ATOMS: atom_id res chain seq x y z
N ARG A 1 5.89 25.29 8.09
CA ARG A 1 6.37 25.38 9.49
C ARG A 1 5.21 25.44 10.46
N LYS A 2 4.33 26.45 10.42
CA LYS A 2 3.13 26.52 11.30
C LYS A 2 2.29 25.24 11.43
N ALA A 3 2.13 24.44 10.38
CA ALA A 3 1.42 23.15 10.47
C ALA A 3 2.20 22.10 11.27
N MET A 4 3.52 22.00 11.07
CA MET A 4 4.39 21.03 11.77
C MET A 4 4.48 21.31 13.27
N ASP A 5 4.39 22.59 13.66
CA ASP A 5 4.43 23.02 15.05
C ASP A 5 3.17 22.58 15.85
N ASN A 6 2.13 22.10 15.16
CA ASN A 6 0.87 21.62 15.76
C ASN A 6 0.75 20.09 15.80
N PHE A 7 1.81 19.34 15.46
CA PHE A 7 1.80 17.88 15.57
C PHE A 7 2.27 17.44 16.96
N MET A 8 1.52 16.52 17.56
CA MET A 8 1.95 15.74 18.71
C MET A 8 2.18 14.31 18.24
N ALA A 9 3.41 13.83 18.37
CA ALA A 9 3.73 12.43 18.09
C ALA A 9 3.25 11.56 19.26
N VAL A 10 2.56 10.46 18.95
CA VAL A 10 2.02 9.52 19.92
C VAL A 10 2.40 8.11 19.47
N GLY A 11 2.94 7.31 20.39
CA GLY A 11 3.28 5.91 20.13
C GLY A 11 2.04 5.02 20.02
N TYR A 12 2.23 3.82 19.48
CA TYR A 12 1.18 2.81 19.54
C TYR A 12 0.93 2.36 20.98
N ASN A 13 -0.33 2.15 21.30
CA ASN A 13 -0.86 1.75 22.59
C ASN A 13 -0.58 2.75 23.73
N GLU A 14 -0.14 3.96 23.38
CA GLU A 14 -0.10 5.10 24.28
C GLU A 14 -1.48 5.78 24.32
N GLU A 15 -1.94 6.07 25.52
CA GLU A 15 -3.20 6.76 25.73
C GLU A 15 -2.94 8.27 25.83
N PHE A 16 -3.72 9.06 25.11
CA PHE A 16 -3.70 10.51 25.23
C PHE A 16 -5.12 11.07 25.28
N GLU A 17 -5.25 12.27 25.84
CA GLU A 17 -6.53 12.95 25.96
C GLU A 17 -6.63 14.06 24.91
N LEU A 18 -7.77 14.14 24.24
CA LEU A 18 -8.11 15.19 23.29
C LEU A 18 -9.56 15.62 23.53
N GLU A 19 -9.78 16.88 23.90
CA GLU A 19 -11.11 17.44 24.17
C GLU A 19 -11.95 16.63 25.17
N GLY A 20 -11.32 16.07 26.22
CA GLY A 20 -12.01 15.24 27.22
C GLY A 20 -12.29 13.80 26.76
N LEU A 21 -11.84 13.42 25.57
CA LEU A 21 -11.92 12.06 25.05
C LEU A 21 -10.57 11.38 25.16
N LYS A 22 -10.58 10.12 25.59
CA LYS A 22 -9.38 9.29 25.61
C LYS A 22 -9.19 8.65 24.25
N VAL A 23 -7.99 8.75 23.70
CA VAL A 23 -7.62 8.24 22.38
C VAL A 23 -6.45 7.28 22.50
N ILE A 24 -6.50 6.18 21.75
CA ILE A 24 -5.45 5.15 21.69
C ILE A 24 -5.18 4.84 20.22
N LEU A 25 -3.91 4.74 19.83
CA LEU A 25 -3.49 4.37 18.49
C LEU A 25 -2.97 2.92 18.49
N SER A 26 -3.28 2.14 17.47
CA SER A 26 -2.73 0.78 17.30
C SER A 26 -2.36 0.52 15.85
N ASP A 27 -1.44 -0.40 15.59
CA ASP A 27 -0.93 -0.64 14.24
C ASP A 27 -2.03 -1.12 13.28
N ALA A 28 -2.22 -0.43 12.16
CA ALA A 28 -3.18 -0.82 11.11
C ALA A 28 -2.60 -1.79 10.06
N GLY A 29 -1.29 -2.07 10.10
CA GLY A 29 -0.65 -3.01 9.16
C GLY A 29 -0.65 -2.58 7.69
N HIS A 30 -0.98 -1.31 7.40
CA HIS A 30 -1.08 -0.77 6.04
C HIS A 30 0.26 -0.22 5.52
N ILE A 31 0.85 0.74 6.26
CA ILE A 31 2.17 1.35 5.97
C ILE A 31 2.87 1.70 7.29
N PRO A 32 4.20 1.92 7.32
CA PRO A 32 4.88 2.28 8.56
C PRO A 32 4.27 3.56 9.17
N GLY A 33 3.80 3.45 10.41
CA GLY A 33 3.09 4.52 11.12
C GLY A 33 1.58 4.60 10.89
N SER A 34 0.98 3.70 10.07
CA SER A 34 -0.48 3.63 9.91
C SER A 34 -1.15 3.15 11.20
N ALA A 35 -2.17 3.88 11.65
CA ALA A 35 -2.83 3.60 12.91
C ALA A 35 -4.34 3.42 12.77
N ILE A 36 -4.85 2.41 13.46
CA ILE A 36 -6.22 2.35 13.96
C ILE A 36 -6.34 3.38 15.09
N VAL A 37 -7.38 4.19 15.07
CA VAL A 37 -7.69 5.18 16.11
C VAL A 37 -8.88 4.69 16.93
N LYS A 38 -8.69 4.46 18.22
CA LYS A 38 -9.77 4.18 19.16
C LYS A 38 -10.08 5.42 20.01
N VAL A 39 -11.34 5.81 20.03
CA VAL A 39 -11.86 6.89 20.88
C VAL A 39 -12.76 6.29 21.95
N VAL A 40 -12.46 6.58 23.21
CA VAL A 40 -13.17 6.11 24.39
C VAL A 40 -13.99 7.25 24.98
N SER A 41 -15.29 7.00 25.17
CA SER A 41 -16.23 7.96 25.75
C SER A 41 -17.19 7.29 26.73
N GLU A 42 -17.88 8.08 27.56
CA GLU A 42 -18.89 7.56 28.50
C GLU A 42 -20.07 6.87 27.81
N LYS A 43 -20.38 7.24 26.55
CA LYS A 43 -21.48 6.65 25.78
C LYS A 43 -21.11 5.33 25.10
N GLY A 44 -19.82 5.08 24.92
CA GLY A 44 -19.28 3.93 24.22
C GLY A 44 -18.02 4.26 23.43
N ASN A 45 -17.44 3.21 22.87
CA ASN A 45 -16.14 3.24 22.20
C ASN A 45 -16.31 3.22 20.68
N VAL A 46 -15.54 4.06 19.98
CA VAL A 46 -15.50 4.11 18.51
C VAL A 46 -14.11 3.74 18.05
N ALA A 47 -14.01 2.85 17.06
CA ALA A 47 -12.75 2.56 16.39
C ALA A 47 -12.82 2.99 14.93
N PHE A 48 -11.80 3.71 14.46
CA PHE A 48 -11.62 4.09 13.07
C PHE A 48 -10.34 3.46 12.53
N THR A 49 -10.46 2.57 11.54
CA THR A 49 -9.31 1.77 11.09
C THR A 49 -8.36 2.53 10.17
N GLY A 50 -8.83 3.57 9.49
CA GLY A 50 -8.14 4.11 8.32
C GLY A 50 -8.05 3.04 7.23
N ASP A 51 -6.93 3.04 6.51
CA ASP A 51 -6.56 1.91 5.66
C ASP A 51 -5.93 0.82 6.52
N ILE A 52 -6.34 -0.44 6.34
CA ILE A 52 -6.01 -1.55 7.24
C ILE A 52 -5.67 -2.81 6.45
N ASN A 53 -4.75 -3.62 6.96
CA ASN A 53 -4.40 -4.90 6.34
C ASN A 53 -4.00 -5.95 7.37
N LEU A 54 -4.60 -7.14 7.24
CA LEU A 54 -4.33 -8.30 8.09
C LEU A 54 -3.22 -9.21 7.55
N THR A 55 -2.73 -8.94 6.34
CA THR A 55 -1.69 -9.74 5.71
C THR A 55 -0.33 -9.24 6.15
N GLU A 56 0.48 -10.11 6.77
CA GLU A 56 1.89 -9.81 7.02
C GLU A 56 2.62 -9.54 5.69
N THR A 57 3.43 -8.47 5.66
CA THR A 57 4.28 -8.12 4.53
C THR A 57 5.74 -8.01 4.97
N LYS A 58 6.66 -7.70 4.04
CA LYS A 58 8.07 -7.46 4.42
C LYS A 58 8.20 -6.24 5.33
N LEU A 59 7.41 -5.20 5.10
CA LEU A 59 7.44 -3.98 5.90
C LEU A 59 6.50 -3.99 7.09
N MET A 60 5.32 -4.59 6.97
CA MET A 60 4.27 -4.44 7.98
C MET A 60 3.90 -5.76 8.64
N ARG A 61 3.65 -5.69 9.95
CA ARG A 61 2.96 -6.74 10.70
C ARG A 61 1.47 -6.68 10.33
N PRO A 62 0.71 -7.77 10.51
CA PRO A 62 -0.75 -7.69 10.49
C PRO A 62 -1.26 -6.61 11.45
N ALA A 63 -2.38 -5.97 11.12
CA ALA A 63 -3.03 -5.00 12.01
C ALA A 63 -3.28 -5.59 13.41
N ASP A 64 -3.07 -4.79 14.44
CA ASP A 64 -3.37 -5.15 15.83
C ASP A 64 -4.85 -4.90 16.13
N LEU A 65 -5.64 -5.95 16.02
CA LEU A 65 -7.08 -5.89 16.29
C LEU A 65 -7.43 -5.90 17.78
N ASN A 66 -6.45 -5.99 18.70
CA ASN A 66 -6.78 -6.02 20.14
C ASN A 66 -7.41 -4.71 20.61
N ALA A 67 -6.97 -3.57 20.07
CA ALA A 67 -7.55 -2.27 20.37
C ALA A 67 -8.99 -2.11 19.88
N LEU A 68 -9.47 -3.02 19.03
CA LEU A 68 -10.80 -2.99 18.47
C LEU A 68 -11.84 -3.73 19.33
N ARG A 69 -11.41 -4.70 20.16
CA ARG A 69 -12.30 -5.75 20.71
C ARG A 69 -13.50 -5.23 21.51
N ASP A 70 -13.37 -4.08 22.15
CA ASP A 70 -14.38 -3.45 23.01
C ASP A 70 -14.99 -2.18 22.39
N ALA A 71 -14.86 -1.98 21.08
CA ALA A 71 -15.58 -0.90 20.39
C ALA A 71 -17.05 -1.27 20.12
N ASN A 72 -17.94 -0.29 20.29
CA ASN A 72 -19.37 -0.39 19.97
C ASN A 72 -19.62 0.00 18.51
N VAL A 73 -18.80 0.90 17.97
CA VAL A 73 -18.89 1.39 16.59
C VAL A 73 -17.56 1.20 15.89
N LEU A 74 -17.61 0.57 14.72
CA LEU A 74 -16.47 0.45 13.80
C LEU A 74 -16.69 1.36 12.60
N ILE A 75 -15.73 2.23 12.31
CA ILE A 75 -15.63 2.95 11.05
C ILE A 75 -14.46 2.33 10.28
N THR A 76 -14.71 1.74 9.11
CA THR A 76 -13.66 1.03 8.36
C THR A 76 -13.68 1.33 6.86
N GLU A 77 -12.51 1.25 6.24
CA GLU A 77 -12.39 1.29 4.78
C GLU A 77 -13.16 0.15 4.10
N SER A 78 -13.42 0.34 2.81
CA SER A 78 -14.14 -0.61 1.95
C SER A 78 -13.51 -0.70 0.56
N THR A 79 -12.22 -0.37 0.43
CA THR A 79 -11.51 -0.26 -0.85
C THR A 79 -11.66 -1.52 -1.70
N TYR A 80 -11.59 -2.70 -1.07
CA TYR A 80 -11.74 -4.01 -1.72
C TYR A 80 -12.94 -4.81 -1.21
N GLY A 81 -14.03 -4.16 -0.80
CA GLY A 81 -15.23 -4.81 -0.25
C GLY A 81 -15.89 -5.89 -1.12
N ARG A 82 -15.50 -6.04 -2.39
CA ARG A 82 -15.99 -7.07 -3.33
C ARG A 82 -14.95 -8.15 -3.67
N PHE A 83 -13.68 -7.89 -3.42
CA PHE A 83 -12.58 -8.66 -4.00
C PHE A 83 -11.66 -9.18 -2.91
N ASN A 84 -11.17 -10.40 -3.09
CA ASN A 84 -10.07 -10.93 -2.31
C ASN A 84 -8.78 -10.78 -3.10
N HIS A 85 -7.68 -10.64 -2.38
CA HIS A 85 -6.36 -10.65 -2.96
C HIS A 85 -5.85 -12.10 -3.09
N PRO A 86 -5.03 -12.40 -4.12
CA PRO A 86 -4.20 -13.60 -4.09
C PRO A 86 -3.30 -13.59 -2.85
N THR A 87 -2.79 -14.77 -2.48
CA THR A 87 -1.89 -14.84 -1.30
C THR A 87 -0.64 -13.99 -1.53
N ARG A 88 -0.17 -13.30 -0.48
CA ARG A 88 1.06 -12.51 -0.56
C ARG A 88 2.23 -13.30 -1.15
N LYS A 89 2.41 -14.53 -0.69
CA LYS A 89 3.48 -15.42 -1.14
C LYS A 89 3.41 -15.71 -2.64
N SER A 90 2.23 -16.06 -3.17
CA SER A 90 2.09 -16.35 -4.60
C SER A 90 2.41 -15.12 -5.46
N VAL A 91 1.98 -13.93 -5.04
CA VAL A 91 2.29 -12.68 -5.76
C VAL A 91 3.79 -12.37 -5.74
N GLU A 92 4.46 -12.54 -4.59
CA GLU A 92 5.90 -12.31 -4.49
C GLU A 92 6.70 -13.30 -5.33
N ASP A 93 6.31 -14.58 -5.32
CA ASP A 93 6.98 -15.63 -6.09
C ASP A 93 6.81 -15.37 -7.59
N GLU A 94 5.58 -15.09 -8.05
CA GLU A 94 5.30 -14.74 -9.45
C GLU A 94 6.06 -13.48 -9.88
N PHE A 95 6.00 -12.41 -9.10
CA PHE A 95 6.73 -11.18 -9.38
C PHE A 95 8.24 -11.42 -9.53
N TYR A 96 8.84 -12.15 -8.59
CA TYR A 96 10.26 -12.44 -8.63
C TYR A 96 10.64 -13.25 -9.88
N GLU A 97 9.87 -14.29 -10.19
CA GLU A 97 10.09 -15.13 -11.37
C GLU A 97 10.02 -14.32 -12.66
N LYS A 98 9.01 -13.47 -12.82
CA LYS A 98 8.85 -12.65 -14.03
C LYS A 98 9.91 -11.57 -14.16
N VAL A 99 10.34 -11.00 -13.03
CA VAL A 99 11.45 -10.06 -13.02
C VAL A 99 12.74 -10.75 -13.46
N LEU A 100 13.04 -11.90 -12.88
CA LEU A 100 14.22 -12.69 -13.21
C LEU A 100 14.22 -13.08 -14.69
N GLU A 101 13.10 -13.56 -15.21
CA GLU A 101 12.92 -13.95 -16.62
C GLU A 101 13.28 -12.80 -17.58
N VAL A 102 12.82 -11.57 -17.30
CA VAL A 102 13.12 -10.41 -18.14
C VAL A 102 14.60 -10.05 -18.08
N VAL A 103 15.18 -10.04 -16.87
CA VAL A 103 16.56 -9.60 -16.67
C VAL A 103 17.58 -10.62 -17.19
N GLU A 104 17.33 -11.92 -17.03
CA GLU A 104 18.14 -13.00 -17.59
C GLU A 104 18.19 -12.96 -19.13
N ASN A 105 17.11 -12.50 -19.76
CA ASN A 105 17.05 -12.29 -21.21
C ASN A 105 17.71 -10.97 -21.69
N GLY A 106 18.46 -10.31 -20.79
CA GLY A 106 19.18 -9.06 -21.06
C GLY A 106 18.27 -7.82 -21.07
N GLY A 107 17.07 -7.93 -20.52
CA GLY A 107 16.11 -6.83 -20.37
C GLY A 107 16.34 -5.99 -19.12
N THR A 108 15.60 -4.89 -19.04
CA THR A 108 15.44 -4.10 -17.82
C THR A 108 13.97 -4.08 -17.41
N VAL A 109 13.69 -4.29 -16.12
CA VAL A 109 12.35 -4.16 -15.56
C VAL A 109 12.21 -2.82 -14.86
N LEU A 110 11.25 -2.01 -15.29
CA LEU A 110 10.75 -0.89 -14.52
C LEU A 110 9.58 -1.34 -13.65
N VAL A 111 9.67 -1.03 -12.35
CA VAL A 111 8.59 -1.19 -11.39
C VAL A 111 8.16 0.19 -10.91
N PRO A 112 7.10 0.79 -11.49
CA PRO A 112 6.52 2.01 -10.95
C PRO A 112 5.90 1.74 -9.59
N ALA A 113 6.37 2.42 -8.54
CA ALA A 113 5.90 2.23 -7.17
C ALA A 113 5.71 3.56 -6.43
N PHE A 114 4.83 3.58 -5.43
CA PHE A 114 4.74 4.71 -4.50
C PHE A 114 6.01 4.81 -3.66
N SER A 115 6.44 6.05 -3.39
CA SER A 115 7.68 6.32 -2.67
C SER A 115 7.64 5.84 -1.21
N LEU A 116 6.45 5.85 -0.61
CA LEU A 116 6.17 5.38 0.74
C LEU A 116 5.61 3.96 0.69
N ALA A 117 6.22 3.07 1.47
CA ALA A 117 5.92 1.65 1.62
C ALA A 117 6.10 0.80 0.36
N ARG A 118 5.37 1.06 -0.74
CA ARG A 118 5.34 0.14 -1.88
C ARG A 118 6.71 -0.11 -2.52
N SER A 119 7.50 0.95 -2.69
CA SER A 119 8.86 0.82 -3.24
C SER A 119 9.70 -0.09 -2.34
N GLN A 120 9.68 0.14 -1.04
CA GLN A 120 10.46 -0.60 -0.05
C GLN A 120 9.99 -2.06 0.04
N GLU A 121 8.69 -2.32 -0.10
CA GLU A 121 8.11 -3.67 -0.08
C GLU A 121 8.67 -4.51 -1.25
N VAL A 122 8.63 -3.96 -2.47
CA VAL A 122 9.19 -4.61 -3.67
C VAL A 122 10.70 -4.81 -3.55
N LEU A 123 11.42 -3.79 -3.06
CA LEU A 123 12.86 -3.91 -2.86
C LEU A 123 13.18 -5.02 -1.83
N CYS A 124 12.41 -5.12 -0.75
CA CYS A 124 12.58 -6.19 0.24
C CYS A 124 12.35 -7.58 -0.36
N VAL A 125 11.37 -7.75 -1.26
CA VAL A 125 11.12 -9.02 -1.98
C VAL A 125 12.34 -9.46 -2.79
N LEU A 126 12.97 -8.53 -3.51
CA LEU A 126 14.20 -8.78 -4.28
C LEU A 126 15.39 -9.05 -3.36
N ALA A 127 15.53 -8.31 -2.26
CA ALA A 127 16.64 -8.46 -1.33
C ALA A 127 16.56 -9.77 -0.52
N GLU A 128 15.36 -10.21 -0.15
CA GLU A 128 15.14 -11.46 0.60
C GLU A 128 15.59 -12.68 -0.20
N ARG A 129 15.41 -12.64 -1.53
CA ARG A 129 15.79 -13.69 -2.48
C ARG A 129 17.18 -13.50 -3.08
N ASP A 130 17.95 -12.55 -2.55
CA ASP A 130 19.31 -12.26 -3.00
C ASP A 130 19.44 -12.00 -4.51
N PHE A 131 18.49 -11.23 -5.08
CA PHE A 131 18.43 -10.97 -6.52
C PHE A 131 19.82 -10.65 -7.12
N PRO A 132 20.27 -11.38 -8.16
CA PRO A 132 21.68 -11.41 -8.56
C PRO A 132 22.11 -10.29 -9.51
N TYR A 133 21.16 -9.47 -9.98
CA TYR A 133 21.39 -8.39 -10.95
C TYR A 133 21.31 -7.01 -10.30
N PRO A 134 21.81 -5.95 -10.97
CA PRO A 134 21.67 -4.59 -10.48
C PRO A 134 20.22 -4.20 -10.19
N VAL A 135 19.99 -3.65 -9.00
CA VAL A 135 18.71 -3.05 -8.61
C VAL A 135 18.96 -1.58 -8.29
N TYR A 136 18.16 -0.72 -8.91
CA TYR A 136 18.18 0.73 -8.72
C TYR A 136 16.86 1.19 -8.12
N TYR A 137 16.90 2.19 -7.24
CA TYR A 137 15.70 2.88 -6.79
C TYR A 137 15.83 4.40 -6.79
N ASP A 138 14.78 5.09 -7.24
CA ASP A 138 14.79 6.52 -7.58
C ASP A 138 13.54 7.28 -7.10
N GLY A 139 13.71 8.59 -6.94
CA GLY A 139 12.74 9.53 -6.42
C GLY A 139 12.76 9.61 -4.89
N MET A 140 11.61 9.92 -4.30
CA MET A 140 11.48 10.08 -2.84
C MET A 140 11.63 8.76 -2.09
N SER A 141 11.57 7.61 -2.77
CA SER A 141 11.80 6.30 -2.16
C SER A 141 13.18 6.19 -1.51
N ARG A 142 14.17 6.98 -1.96
CA ARG A 142 15.52 7.04 -1.39
C ARG A 142 15.50 7.59 0.04
N GLU A 143 15.03 8.82 0.16
CA GLU A 143 14.95 9.54 1.44
C GLU A 143 13.98 8.85 2.41
N ILE A 144 12.86 8.31 1.91
CA ILE A 144 11.89 7.59 2.73
C ILE A 144 12.48 6.28 3.26
N THR A 145 13.26 5.55 2.47
CA THR A 145 13.92 4.31 2.96
C THR A 145 14.87 4.61 4.11
N GLU A 146 15.66 5.68 3.99
CA GLU A 146 16.56 6.13 5.06
C GLU A 146 15.78 6.58 6.30
N LEU A 147 14.71 7.34 6.12
CA LEU A 147 13.83 7.75 7.21
C LEU A 147 13.22 6.54 7.95
N MET A 148 12.70 5.56 7.21
CA MET A 148 12.12 4.34 7.79
C MET A 148 13.14 3.56 8.63
N LEU A 149 14.41 3.53 8.23
CA LEU A 149 15.48 2.89 9.00
C LEU A 149 15.77 3.60 10.34
N GLY A 150 15.34 4.85 10.50
CA GLY A 150 15.36 5.56 11.78
C GLY A 150 14.21 5.18 12.72
N PHE A 151 13.13 4.58 12.21
CA PHE A 151 11.92 4.20 12.94
C PHE A 151 11.67 2.68 12.86
N ARG A 152 12.68 1.90 13.26
CA ARG A 152 12.74 0.44 13.08
C ARG A 152 11.63 -0.30 13.82
N GLU A 153 11.13 0.25 14.90
CA GLU A 153 10.05 -0.28 15.74
C GLU A 153 8.72 -0.41 14.97
N TYR A 154 8.50 0.45 13.98
CA TYR A 154 7.34 0.46 13.09
C TYR A 154 7.48 -0.48 11.88
N LEU A 155 8.57 -1.24 11.79
CA LEU A 155 8.84 -2.17 10.69
C LEU A 155 8.77 -3.63 11.16
N ASN A 156 8.23 -4.50 10.32
CA ASN A 156 8.22 -5.94 10.54
C ASN A 156 9.62 -6.54 10.42
N LYS A 157 10.29 -6.30 9.28
CA LYS A 157 11.64 -6.81 8.97
C LYS A 157 12.65 -5.67 8.74
N PRO A 158 13.02 -4.89 9.78
CA PRO A 158 13.92 -3.74 9.61
C PRO A 158 15.31 -4.11 9.09
N ASP A 159 15.81 -5.32 9.37
CA ASP A 159 17.10 -5.80 8.85
C ASP A 159 17.05 -6.12 7.36
N LEU A 160 15.88 -6.54 6.85
CA LEU A 160 15.69 -6.73 5.42
C LEU A 160 15.68 -5.40 4.68
N LEU A 161 15.04 -4.37 5.25
CA LEU A 161 15.12 -3.01 4.71
C LEU A 161 16.55 -2.45 4.79
N LYS A 162 17.30 -2.79 5.84
CA LYS A 162 18.71 -2.42 5.94
C LYS A 162 19.55 -3.09 4.85
N LYS A 163 19.28 -4.37 4.56
CA LYS A 163 19.89 -5.09 3.42
C LYS A 163 19.59 -4.40 2.08
N VAL A 164 18.37 -3.91 1.88
CA VAL A 164 18.01 -3.10 0.70
C VAL A 164 18.89 -1.85 0.61
N TYR A 165 19.00 -1.09 1.70
CA TYR A 165 19.79 0.14 1.75
C TYR A 165 21.27 -0.10 1.45
N ASP A 166 21.83 -1.21 1.96
CA ASP A 166 23.26 -1.55 1.78
C ASP A 166 23.58 -2.17 0.42
N LYS A 167 22.69 -3.01 -0.12
CA LYS A 167 22.95 -3.81 -1.33
C LYS A 167 22.53 -3.10 -2.61
N PHE A 168 21.45 -2.32 -2.60
CA PHE A 168 20.86 -1.77 -3.82
C PHE A 168 21.28 -0.32 -4.09
N ASN A 169 21.27 0.05 -5.36
CA ASN A 169 21.77 1.34 -5.82
C ASN A 169 20.68 2.41 -5.70
N TYR A 170 20.77 3.28 -4.69
CA TYR A 170 19.96 4.49 -4.70
C TYR A 170 20.52 5.50 -5.72
N VAL A 171 19.67 6.01 -6.59
CA VAL A 171 20.06 6.95 -7.65
C VAL A 171 20.39 8.30 -7.04
N LYS A 172 21.61 8.82 -7.14
CA LYS A 172 22.00 10.14 -6.59
C LYS A 172 21.78 11.30 -7.55
N GLY A 173 21.85 11.04 -8.85
CA GLY A 173 21.76 12.07 -9.88
C GLY A 173 21.59 11.49 -11.28
N TRP A 174 21.80 12.34 -12.28
CA TRP A 174 21.57 11.98 -13.68
C TRP A 174 22.47 10.85 -14.18
N ASP A 175 23.72 10.75 -13.72
CA ASP A 175 24.62 9.67 -14.16
C ASP A 175 24.11 8.30 -13.75
N ASP A 176 23.65 8.16 -12.51
CA ASP A 176 23.02 6.93 -12.01
C ASP A 176 21.73 6.62 -12.78
N ARG A 177 20.91 7.64 -13.10
CA ARG A 177 19.72 7.44 -13.95
C ARG A 177 20.09 6.89 -15.32
N HIS A 178 21.14 7.42 -15.95
CA HIS A 178 21.57 6.95 -17.26
C HIS A 178 22.14 5.54 -17.22
N ARG A 179 22.82 5.17 -16.12
CA ARG A 179 23.31 3.82 -15.91
C ARG A 179 22.17 2.84 -15.70
N ALA A 180 21.20 3.20 -14.86
CA ALA A 180 20.10 2.34 -14.43
C ALA A 180 19.27 1.74 -15.59
N TRP A 181 19.03 2.49 -16.68
CA TRP A 181 18.28 1.96 -17.84
C TRP A 181 19.16 1.40 -18.95
N LYS A 182 20.49 1.55 -18.88
CA LYS A 182 21.43 0.98 -19.84
C LYS A 182 21.93 -0.41 -19.45
N GLU A 183 21.98 -0.68 -18.14
CA GLU A 183 22.34 -1.99 -17.60
C GLU A 183 21.08 -2.83 -17.40
N SER A 184 21.13 -4.10 -17.81
CA SER A 184 20.07 -5.07 -17.52
C SER A 184 19.91 -5.24 -16.01
N GLY A 185 18.70 -5.10 -15.50
CA GLY A 185 18.43 -5.07 -14.06
C GLY A 185 17.02 -4.60 -13.74
N VAL A 186 16.83 -4.13 -12.52
CA VAL A 186 15.54 -3.66 -12.02
C VAL A 186 15.62 -2.21 -11.60
N ILE A 187 14.61 -1.42 -11.94
CA ILE A 187 14.45 -0.04 -11.53
C ILE A 187 13.13 0.11 -10.79
N VAL A 188 13.17 0.42 -9.49
CA VAL A 188 11.99 0.76 -8.69
C VAL A 188 11.89 2.28 -8.57
N ALA A 189 10.89 2.90 -9.20
CA ALA A 189 10.82 4.35 -9.29
C ALA A 189 9.42 4.91 -9.04
N SER A 190 9.38 6.10 -8.47
CA SER A 190 8.15 6.88 -8.30
C SER A 190 7.79 7.69 -9.55
N ALA A 191 6.52 7.91 -9.89
CA ALA A 191 5.31 7.57 -9.14
C ALA A 191 4.63 6.28 -9.62
N GLY A 192 4.02 5.53 -8.69
CA GLY A 192 3.43 4.20 -8.92
C GLY A 192 2.27 4.11 -9.90
N MET A 193 1.72 5.25 -10.32
CA MET A 193 0.67 5.32 -11.35
C MET A 193 1.12 6.00 -12.65
N LEU A 194 2.43 6.22 -12.80
CA LEU A 194 3.05 6.84 -13.98
C LEU A 194 2.54 8.25 -14.31
N LYS A 195 2.01 8.99 -13.33
CA LYS A 195 1.59 10.39 -13.50
C LYS A 195 2.74 11.39 -13.62
N GLY A 196 3.95 10.99 -13.23
CA GLY A 196 5.12 11.85 -13.23
C GLY A 196 6.30 11.22 -12.51
N GLY A 197 7.31 12.04 -12.21
CA GLY A 197 8.52 11.61 -11.52
C GLY A 197 9.46 10.76 -12.38
N PRO A 198 10.51 10.18 -11.77
CA PRO A 198 11.51 9.39 -12.48
C PRO A 198 10.94 8.15 -13.19
N ALA A 199 9.84 7.56 -12.72
CA ALA A 199 9.20 6.41 -13.37
C ALA A 199 8.78 6.73 -14.82
N VAL A 200 8.27 7.94 -15.08
CA VAL A 200 7.92 8.35 -16.46
C VAL A 200 9.17 8.52 -17.32
N TYR A 201 10.29 8.98 -16.76
CA TYR A 201 11.57 9.04 -17.48
C TYR A 201 12.03 7.64 -17.91
N TYR A 202 12.07 6.68 -16.98
CA TYR A 202 12.46 5.31 -17.28
C TYR A 202 11.48 4.63 -18.24
N PHE A 203 10.18 4.85 -18.05
CA PHE A 203 9.15 4.31 -18.95
C PHE A 203 9.43 4.71 -20.40
N LYS A 204 9.68 6.00 -20.66
CA LYS A 204 10.01 6.49 -22.01
C LYS A 204 11.28 5.90 -22.59
N LYS A 205 12.23 5.46 -21.78
CA LYS A 205 13.47 4.80 -22.24
C LYS A 205 13.27 3.31 -22.52
N LEU A 206 12.35 2.67 -21.82
CA LEU A 206 12.21 1.21 -21.81
C LEU A 206 11.05 0.70 -22.67
N ALA A 207 9.98 1.50 -22.84
CA ALA A 207 8.70 1.10 -23.41
C ALA A 207 8.75 0.53 -24.84
N GLU A 208 9.71 0.95 -25.66
CA GLU A 208 9.78 0.55 -27.07
C GLU A 208 10.58 -0.73 -27.33
N ASN A 209 11.27 -1.26 -26.32
CA ASN A 209 12.09 -2.46 -26.47
C ASN A 209 11.36 -3.68 -25.87
N PRO A 210 11.03 -4.70 -26.67
CA PRO A 210 10.30 -5.89 -26.20
C PRO A 210 11.11 -6.77 -25.24
N LYS A 211 12.42 -6.55 -25.11
CA LYS A 211 13.22 -7.21 -24.06
C LYS A 211 12.95 -6.66 -22.67
N ASN A 212 12.38 -5.46 -22.55
CA ASN A 212 12.14 -4.82 -21.25
C ASN A 212 10.78 -5.19 -20.68
N GLY A 213 10.63 -4.97 -19.37
CA GLY A 213 9.37 -5.13 -18.64
C GLY A 213 8.94 -3.83 -17.97
N ILE A 214 7.63 -3.55 -17.97
CA ILE A 214 6.99 -2.49 -17.17
C ILE A 214 5.97 -3.19 -16.26
N PHE A 215 6.33 -3.36 -14.99
CA PHE A 215 5.56 -4.19 -14.05
C PHE A 215 4.90 -3.31 -12.99
N LEU A 216 3.58 -3.25 -13.00
CA LEU A 216 2.82 -2.46 -12.04
C LEU A 216 2.59 -3.27 -10.75
N VAL A 217 2.76 -2.61 -9.60
CA VAL A 217 2.63 -3.22 -8.27
C VAL A 217 1.65 -2.46 -7.37
N SER A 218 0.79 -1.65 -7.96
CA SER A 218 -0.11 -0.77 -7.21
C SER A 218 -1.42 -0.62 -7.94
N TYR A 219 -2.47 -0.33 -7.18
CA TYR A 219 -3.75 0.08 -7.73
C TYR A 219 -3.55 1.26 -8.70
N GLN A 220 -4.27 1.20 -9.83
CA GLN A 220 -4.23 2.23 -10.85
C GLN A 220 -5.58 2.94 -10.89
N ALA A 221 -5.61 4.16 -10.35
CA ALA A 221 -6.81 4.98 -10.32
C ALA A 221 -7.25 5.35 -11.75
N ILE A 222 -8.55 5.59 -11.91
CA ILE A 222 -9.13 6.08 -13.16
C ILE A 222 -8.39 7.37 -13.58
N ASN A 223 -8.22 7.57 -14.89
CA ASN A 223 -7.50 8.72 -15.47
C ASN A 223 -6.00 8.80 -15.09
N THR A 224 -5.37 7.67 -14.81
CA THR A 224 -3.89 7.57 -14.70
C THR A 224 -3.30 6.95 -15.98
N PRO A 225 -2.05 7.30 -16.35
CA PRO A 225 -1.36 6.61 -17.46
C PRO A 225 -1.23 5.10 -17.23
N GLY A 226 -0.95 4.66 -16.00
CA GLY A 226 -0.91 3.23 -15.68
C GLY A 226 -2.25 2.52 -15.89
N ARG A 227 -3.38 3.18 -15.56
CA ARG A 227 -4.72 2.65 -15.88
C ARG A 227 -4.97 2.58 -17.39
N LYS A 228 -4.57 3.60 -18.14
CA LYS A 228 -4.73 3.64 -19.60
C LYS A 228 -3.91 2.54 -20.29
N LEU A 229 -2.71 2.24 -19.78
CA LEU A 229 -1.91 1.10 -20.24
C LEU A 229 -2.63 -0.23 -20.02
N LEU A 230 -3.24 -0.45 -18.85
CA LEU A 230 -4.01 -1.66 -18.56
C LEU A 230 -5.21 -1.82 -19.51
N GLU A 231 -5.90 -0.74 -19.82
CA GLU A 231 -7.13 -0.79 -20.63
C GLU A 231 -6.88 -0.81 -22.14
N THR A 232 -5.81 -0.14 -22.60
CA THR A 232 -5.62 0.15 -24.03
C THR A 232 -4.25 -0.26 -24.57
N GLY A 233 -3.31 -0.63 -23.71
CA GLY A 233 -1.91 -0.85 -24.08
C GLY A 233 -1.16 0.43 -24.46
N LYS A 234 -1.76 1.61 -24.30
CA LYS A 234 -1.15 2.92 -24.61
C LYS A 234 -0.94 3.76 -23.36
N PHE A 235 0.15 4.53 -23.34
CA PHE A 235 0.48 5.44 -22.23
C PHE A 235 -0.47 6.65 -22.16
N ASP A 236 -0.79 7.22 -23.32
CA ASP A 236 -1.77 8.27 -23.52
C ASP A 236 -2.45 8.10 -24.89
N GLU A 237 -3.27 9.07 -25.32
CA GLU A 237 -4.04 8.99 -26.57
C GLU A 237 -3.17 9.02 -27.83
N TYR A 238 -2.00 9.64 -27.74
CA TYR A 238 -1.10 9.89 -28.85
C TYR A 238 0.06 8.90 -28.91
N SER A 239 0.26 8.14 -27.84
CA SER A 239 1.33 7.15 -27.73
C SER A 239 1.06 5.91 -28.59
N PRO A 240 2.12 5.28 -29.14
CA PRO A 240 2.00 3.97 -29.77
C PRO A 240 1.63 2.90 -28.72
N LEU A 241 1.27 1.71 -29.20
CA LEU A 241 1.14 0.54 -28.33
C LEU A 241 2.47 0.22 -27.66
N LEU A 242 2.42 -0.08 -26.37
CA LEU A 242 3.57 -0.52 -25.58
C LEU A 242 4.15 -1.80 -26.19
N LYS A 243 5.48 -1.81 -26.41
CA LYS A 243 6.21 -2.98 -26.93
C LYS A 243 6.86 -3.80 -25.83
N ALA A 244 7.32 -3.13 -24.76
CA ALA A 244 7.83 -3.79 -23.57
C ALA A 244 6.75 -4.69 -22.95
N ARG A 245 7.18 -5.78 -22.32
CA ARG A 245 6.29 -6.68 -21.57
C ARG A 245 5.58 -5.90 -20.47
N PHE A 246 4.28 -6.08 -20.34
CA PHE A 246 3.47 -5.34 -19.38
C PHE A 246 2.69 -6.30 -18.49
N GLU A 247 2.89 -6.20 -17.18
CA GLU A 247 2.26 -7.07 -16.20
C GLU A 247 1.87 -6.29 -14.95
N ILE A 248 0.92 -6.85 -14.20
CA ILE A 248 0.45 -6.30 -12.93
C ILE A 248 0.50 -7.37 -11.85
N PHE A 249 1.01 -6.98 -10.69
CA PHE A 249 1.13 -7.82 -9.52
C PHE A 249 0.38 -7.17 -8.37
N ASP A 250 -0.54 -7.92 -7.76
CA ASP A 250 -1.39 -7.39 -6.70
C ASP A 250 -0.65 -7.32 -5.37
N PHE A 251 0.14 -6.26 -5.23
CA PHE A 251 0.86 -6.01 -4.00
C PHE A 251 0.00 -5.31 -2.93
N SER A 252 -1.31 -5.08 -3.12
CA SER A 252 -2.18 -4.28 -2.25
C SER A 252 -1.86 -4.37 -0.77
N SER A 253 -1.85 -3.23 -0.07
CA SER A 253 -1.70 -3.14 1.39
C SER A 253 -3.02 -2.84 2.06
N HIS A 254 -4.15 -3.11 1.39
CA HIS A 254 -5.49 -3.01 1.96
C HIS A 254 -6.06 -4.40 2.18
N ALA A 255 -6.93 -4.54 3.16
CA ALA A 255 -7.65 -5.76 3.44
C ALA A 255 -8.62 -6.10 2.28
N GLY A 256 -8.59 -7.36 1.86
CA GLY A 256 -9.60 -7.91 0.96
C GLY A 256 -10.94 -8.12 1.67
N LYS A 257 -11.99 -8.43 0.90
CA LYS A 257 -13.35 -8.67 1.40
C LYS A 257 -13.41 -9.60 2.63
N ASP A 258 -12.75 -10.76 2.57
CA ASP A 258 -12.83 -11.73 3.68
C ASP A 258 -12.09 -11.23 4.92
N GLN A 259 -11.00 -10.47 4.76
CA GLN A 259 -10.26 -9.85 5.86
C GLN A 259 -11.03 -8.67 6.47
N LEU A 260 -11.74 -7.88 5.65
CA LEU A 260 -12.65 -6.84 6.15
C LEU A 260 -13.78 -7.45 6.99
N LEU A 261 -14.31 -8.60 6.58
CA LEU A 261 -15.28 -9.34 7.40
C LEU A 261 -14.64 -9.90 8.69
N GLU A 262 -13.40 -10.36 8.65
CA GLU A 262 -12.65 -10.79 9.83
C GLU A 262 -12.45 -9.65 10.83
N ILE A 263 -12.10 -8.45 10.35
CA ILE A 263 -12.00 -7.24 11.17
C ILE A 263 -13.33 -7.01 11.91
N VAL A 264 -14.46 -7.00 11.19
CA VAL A 264 -15.79 -6.81 11.78
C VAL A 264 -16.12 -7.87 12.85
N LYS A 265 -15.66 -9.12 12.65
CA LYS A 265 -15.88 -10.22 13.59
C LYS A 265 -14.94 -10.23 14.81
N ALA A 266 -13.90 -9.41 14.83
CA ALA A 266 -12.95 -9.35 15.94
C ALA A 266 -13.51 -8.68 17.21
N TYR A 267 -14.69 -8.08 17.12
CA TYR A 267 -15.32 -7.29 18.18
C TYR A 267 -16.24 -8.14 19.06
N ASN A 268 -16.34 -7.80 20.35
CA ASN A 268 -17.22 -8.48 21.30
C ASN A 268 -18.63 -7.86 21.36
N ASN A 269 -18.73 -6.53 21.25
CA ASN A 269 -19.95 -5.76 21.52
C ASN A 269 -20.28 -4.77 20.38
N LEU A 270 -20.02 -5.16 19.13
CA LEU A 270 -20.21 -4.27 17.98
C LEU A 270 -21.69 -4.07 17.67
N GLU A 271 -22.14 -2.83 17.71
CA GLU A 271 -23.53 -2.44 17.44
C GLU A 271 -23.69 -1.91 16.01
N LYS A 272 -22.71 -1.15 15.52
CA LYS A 272 -22.75 -0.50 14.20
C LYS A 272 -21.42 -0.59 13.46
N VAL A 273 -21.50 -0.78 12.16
CA VAL A 273 -20.39 -0.60 11.20
C VAL A 273 -20.70 0.56 10.28
N VAL A 274 -19.76 1.48 10.13
CA VAL A 274 -19.80 2.58 9.17
C VAL A 274 -18.76 2.30 8.09
N LEU A 275 -19.21 2.12 6.86
CA LEU A 275 -18.32 1.84 5.73
C LEU A 275 -17.96 3.14 5.02
N VAL A 276 -16.66 3.43 4.96
CA VAL A 276 -16.10 4.61 4.26
C VAL A 276 -15.01 4.15 3.28
N HIS A 277 -14.39 5.11 2.58
CA HIS A 277 -13.21 4.87 1.73
C HIS A 277 -13.34 3.65 0.80
N GLY A 278 -14.21 3.77 -0.19
CA GLY A 278 -14.49 2.74 -1.20
C GLY A 278 -15.55 3.23 -2.18
N SER A 279 -15.75 2.51 -3.29
CA SER A 279 -16.88 2.79 -4.19
C SER A 279 -18.18 2.35 -3.54
N TYR A 280 -19.30 3.00 -3.92
CA TYR A 280 -20.63 2.61 -3.42
C TYR A 280 -20.92 1.12 -3.64
N ASP A 281 -20.56 0.57 -4.81
CA ASP A 281 -20.73 -0.85 -5.09
C ASP A 281 -19.94 -1.75 -4.12
N ASN A 282 -18.71 -1.36 -3.76
CA ASN A 282 -17.90 -2.09 -2.79
C ASN A 282 -18.49 -2.00 -1.39
N GLN A 283 -18.95 -0.82 -0.99
CA GLN A 283 -19.63 -0.59 0.28
C GLN A 283 -20.90 -1.41 0.39
N GLN A 284 -21.75 -1.42 -0.64
CA GLN A 284 -23.01 -2.14 -0.64
C GLN A 284 -22.80 -3.66 -0.52
N HIS A 285 -21.90 -4.24 -1.31
CA HIS A 285 -21.60 -5.67 -1.22
C HIS A 285 -21.06 -6.06 0.15
N LEU A 286 -20.15 -5.26 0.70
CA LEU A 286 -19.59 -5.52 2.03
C LEU A 286 -20.65 -5.35 3.12
N ALA A 287 -21.54 -4.37 3.00
CA ALA A 287 -22.64 -4.17 3.93
C ALA A 287 -23.62 -5.35 3.95
N ASP A 288 -23.99 -5.85 2.77
CA ASP A 288 -24.86 -7.01 2.65
C ASP A 288 -24.21 -8.25 3.26
N LEU A 289 -22.92 -8.47 2.99
CA LEU A 289 -22.14 -9.56 3.58
C LEU A 289 -22.04 -9.45 5.10
N ILE A 290 -21.77 -8.27 5.64
CA ILE A 290 -21.69 -8.05 7.09
C ILE A 290 -23.04 -8.33 7.74
N LYS A 291 -24.13 -7.77 7.20
CA LYS A 291 -25.49 -8.01 7.70
C LYS A 291 -25.84 -9.49 7.68
N GLU A 292 -25.55 -10.19 6.58
CA GLU A 292 -25.80 -11.63 6.44
C GLU A 292 -25.01 -12.46 7.47
N LYS A 293 -23.72 -12.14 7.70
CA LYS A 293 -22.82 -12.97 8.51
C LYS A 293 -22.81 -12.62 10.00
N THR A 294 -23.23 -11.42 10.37
CA THR A 294 -23.10 -10.93 11.75
C THR A 294 -24.39 -10.33 12.32
N GLY A 295 -25.34 -9.93 11.47
CA GLY A 295 -26.55 -9.22 11.88
C GLY A 295 -26.32 -7.77 12.33
N VAL A 296 -25.08 -7.29 12.34
CA VAL A 296 -24.72 -5.93 12.78
C VAL A 296 -25.30 -4.89 11.84
N GLU A 297 -25.76 -3.76 12.39
CA GLU A 297 -26.24 -2.63 11.61
C GLU A 297 -25.09 -2.04 10.78
N VAL A 298 -25.32 -1.82 9.48
CA VAL A 298 -24.32 -1.20 8.59
C VAL A 298 -24.86 0.08 8.00
N ILE A 299 -24.08 1.15 8.13
CA ILE A 299 -24.33 2.50 7.66
C ILE A 299 -23.33 2.82 6.54
N ILE A 300 -23.82 3.34 5.41
CA ILE A 300 -23.00 3.85 4.31
C ILE A 300 -23.34 5.35 4.18
N PRO A 301 -22.57 6.25 4.80
CA PRO A 301 -22.89 7.67 4.79
C PRO A 301 -22.49 8.33 3.45
N GLU A 302 -23.23 9.37 3.08
CA GLU A 302 -22.82 10.28 2.01
C GLU A 302 -21.80 11.31 2.52
N ASN A 303 -21.01 11.90 1.62
CA ASN A 303 -20.06 12.95 1.98
C ASN A 303 -20.80 14.16 2.57
N GLY A 304 -20.43 14.55 3.79
CA GLY A 304 -21.06 15.65 4.52
C GLY A 304 -22.32 15.27 5.31
N GLN A 305 -22.74 14.00 5.26
CA GLN A 305 -23.84 13.51 6.09
C GLN A 305 -23.40 13.37 7.55
N GLU A 306 -24.21 13.91 8.47
CA GLU A 306 -24.07 13.66 9.89
C GLU A 306 -24.78 12.36 10.29
N ILE A 307 -24.12 11.53 11.08
CA ILE A 307 -24.66 10.25 11.59
C ILE A 307 -24.62 10.20 13.10
N LYS A 308 -25.66 9.62 13.70
CA LYS A 308 -25.74 9.43 15.15
C LYS A 308 -25.17 8.05 15.54
N LEU A 309 -24.04 8.06 16.25
CA LEU A 309 -23.36 6.84 16.68
C LEU A 309 -24.02 6.19 17.90
N PHE A 310 -24.37 6.99 18.92
CA PHE A 310 -25.06 6.59 20.16
C PHE A 310 -26.33 7.42 20.36
#